data_AF-A0A437S485-F1
#
_entry.id   AF-A0A437S485-F1
#
_cell.length_a   1.000
_cell.length_b   1.000
_cell.length_c   1.000
_cell.angle_alpha   90.00
_cell.angle_beta   90.00
_cell.angle_gamma   90.00
#
_symmetry.space_group_name_H-M   'P 1'
#
loop_
_entity.id
_entity.type
_entity.pdbx_description
1 polymer ?
#
loop_
_entity_poly.entity_id
_entity_poly.type
_entity_poly.pdbx_seq_one_letter_code
_entity_poly.pdbx_strand_id
1 'polypeptide(L)'
;MKKKTKENLQNTFERWLKEHKIKNKEKQEYQKRISQEMEEEKRNLSRKGKFRKIFIWTGVVIAYDIFRMVLRYYSERNLFEISDLVFSAIVIGIYSYYIFNYSKLKDENESKK
;
A
#
# COMPACT_ATOMS: atom_id res chain seq x y z
N MET A 1 -49.84 -26.56 15.52
CA MET A 1 -48.85 -26.26 14.46
C MET A 1 -48.05 -24.96 14.65
N LYS A 2 -48.60 -23.87 15.23
CA LYS A 2 -47.90 -22.57 15.41
C LYS A 2 -46.68 -22.54 16.36
N LYS A 3 -46.53 -23.49 17.29
CA LYS A 3 -45.40 -23.51 18.26
C LYS A 3 -44.07 -23.97 17.62
N LYS A 4 -44.12 -24.95 16.71
CA LYS A 4 -42.94 -25.54 16.06
C LYS A 4 -42.22 -24.56 15.11
N THR A 5 -42.98 -23.62 14.53
CA THR A 5 -42.45 -22.59 13.63
C THR A 5 -41.68 -21.48 14.37
N LYS A 6 -42.07 -21.17 15.61
CA LYS A 6 -41.38 -20.17 16.45
C LYS A 6 -40.02 -20.66 16.94
N GLU A 7 -39.92 -21.93 17.34
CA GLU A 7 -38.64 -22.54 17.75
C GLU A 7 -37.64 -22.61 16.58
N ASN A 8 -38.09 -22.97 15.37
CA ASN A 8 -37.22 -23.00 14.20
C ASN A 8 -36.73 -21.60 13.78
N LEU A 9 -37.57 -20.56 13.92
CA LEU A 9 -37.18 -19.18 13.64
C LEU A 9 -36.13 -18.65 14.63
N GLN A 10 -36.30 -18.93 15.93
CA GLN A 10 -35.30 -18.57 16.94
C GLN A 10 -33.96 -19.27 16.70
N ASN A 11 -33.97 -20.57 16.43
CA ASN A 11 -32.73 -21.32 16.11
C ASN A 11 -32.02 -20.81 14.85
N THR A 12 -32.77 -20.35 13.85
CA THR A 12 -32.19 -19.79 12.62
C THR A 12 -31.59 -18.41 12.87
N PHE A 13 -32.25 -17.57 13.67
CA PHE A 13 -31.75 -16.25 14.05
C PHE A 13 -30.49 -16.35 14.92
N GLU A 14 -30.44 -17.29 15.87
CA GLU A 14 -29.27 -17.51 16.69
C GLU A 14 -28.07 -18.03 15.88
N ARG A 15 -28.31 -18.90 14.90
CA ARG A 15 -27.28 -19.34 13.95
C ARG A 15 -26.77 -18.18 13.10
N TRP A 16 -27.67 -17.36 12.57
CA TRP A 16 -27.32 -16.20 11.76
C TRP A 16 -26.52 -15.15 12.55
N LEU A 17 -26.93 -14.85 13.79
CA LEU A 17 -26.18 -13.96 14.69
C LEU A 17 -24.79 -14.51 15.02
N LYS A 18 -24.65 -15.82 15.25
CA LYS A 18 -23.35 -16.46 15.48
C LYS A 18 -22.45 -16.37 14.24
N GLU A 19 -22.98 -16.67 13.05
CA GLU A 19 -22.24 -16.57 11.79
C GLU A 19 -21.80 -15.13 11.48
N HIS A 20 -22.66 -14.15 11.74
CA HIS A 20 -22.34 -12.74 11.55
C HIS A 20 -21.23 -12.26 12.50
N LYS A 21 -21.25 -12.75 13.75
CA LYS A 21 -20.22 -12.46 14.77
C LYS A 21 -18.88 -13.09 14.41
N ILE A 22 -18.89 -14.30 13.84
CA ILE A 22 -17.70 -15.00 13.35
C ILE A 22 -17.09 -14.25 12.16
N LYS A 23 -17.89 -13.89 11.14
CA LYS A 23 -17.43 -13.09 9.99
C LYS A 23 -16.85 -11.74 10.40
N ASN A 24 -17.44 -11.08 11.40
CA ASN A 24 -16.89 -9.82 11.91
C ASN A 24 -15.57 -10.01 12.65
N LYS A 25 -15.41 -11.11 13.42
CA LYS A 25 -14.13 -11.43 14.06
C LYS A 25 -13.04 -11.76 13.03
N GLU A 26 -13.35 -12.55 12.01
CA GLU A 26 -12.41 -12.88 10.93
C GLU A 26 -11.99 -11.63 10.15
N LYS A 27 -12.93 -10.72 9.84
CA LYS A 27 -12.60 -9.43 9.23
C LYS A 27 -11.74 -8.56 10.14
N GLN A 28 -12.01 -8.54 11.44
CA GLN A 28 -11.19 -7.81 12.41
C GLN A 28 -9.79 -8.39 12.52
N GLU A 29 -9.63 -9.72 12.56
CA GLU A 29 -8.32 -10.38 12.60
C GLU A 29 -7.53 -10.20 11.30
N TYR A 30 -8.21 -10.19 10.15
CA TYR A 30 -7.60 -9.90 8.86
C TYR A 30 -7.13 -8.44 8.78
N GLN A 31 -7.97 -7.49 9.21
CA GLN A 31 -7.56 -6.09 9.32
C GLN A 31 -6.43 -5.89 10.32
N LYS A 32 -6.42 -6.63 11.43
CA LYS A 32 -5.35 -6.59 12.42
C LYS A 32 -4.03 -7.10 11.84
N ARG A 33 -4.06 -8.22 11.11
CA ARG A 33 -2.89 -8.76 10.39
C ARG A 33 -2.36 -7.76 9.36
N ILE A 34 -3.22 -7.20 8.52
CA ILE A 34 -2.82 -6.17 7.55
C ILE A 34 -2.24 -4.94 8.27
N SER A 35 -2.84 -4.51 9.37
CA SER A 35 -2.33 -3.38 10.14
C SER A 35 -0.95 -3.68 10.76
N GLN A 36 -0.72 -4.91 11.20
CA GLN A 36 0.55 -5.37 11.75
C GLN A 36 1.61 -5.53 10.66
N GLU A 37 1.28 -6.09 9.50
CA GLU A 37 2.17 -6.15 8.33
C GLU A 37 2.54 -4.73 7.85
N MET A 38 1.57 -3.81 7.81
CA MET A 38 1.83 -2.39 7.52
C MET A 38 2.64 -1.70 8.61
N GLU A 39 2.52 -2.09 9.88
CA GLU A 39 3.35 -1.59 10.99
C GLU A 39 4.78 -2.14 10.93
N GLU A 40 4.96 -3.40 10.51
CA GLU A 40 6.28 -4.01 10.27
C GLU A 40 6.98 -3.41 9.05
N GLU A 41 6.25 -3.13 7.96
CA GLU A 41 6.78 -2.36 6.84
C GLU A 41 7.13 -0.91 7.24
N LYS A 42 6.33 -0.28 8.11
CA LYS A 42 6.62 1.05 8.66
C LYS A 42 7.79 1.05 9.63
N ARG A 43 8.02 -0.02 10.39
CA ARG A 43 9.19 -0.21 11.28
C ARG A 43 10.53 -0.17 10.51
N ASN A 44 10.52 -0.44 9.20
CA ASN A 44 11.72 -0.40 8.35
C ASN A 44 12.01 0.96 7.67
N LEU A 45 11.24 2.02 7.96
CA LEU A 45 11.43 3.35 7.36
C LEU A 45 12.37 4.28 8.16
N SER A 46 13.52 3.75 8.60
CA SER A 46 14.67 4.60 9.00
C SER A 46 15.04 5.55 7.85
N ARG A 47 15.70 6.69 8.12
CA ARG A 47 16.19 7.62 7.08
C ARG A 47 16.93 6.87 5.96
N LYS A 48 17.76 5.88 6.31
CA LYS A 48 18.47 5.01 5.35
C LYS A 48 17.53 4.15 4.49
N GLY A 49 16.43 3.65 5.06
CA GLY A 49 15.39 2.90 4.34
C GLY A 49 14.59 3.79 3.37
N LYS A 50 14.29 5.03 3.76
CA LYS A 50 13.65 6.03 2.89
C LYS A 50 14.50 6.31 1.65
N PHE A 51 15.80 6.58 1.83
CA PHE A 51 16.74 6.76 0.72
C PHE A 51 16.80 5.52 -0.18
N ARG A 52 16.89 4.31 0.39
CA ARG A 52 16.91 3.07 -0.41
C ARG A 52 15.66 2.92 -1.27
N LYS A 53 14.47 3.23 -0.74
CA LYS A 53 13.21 3.19 -1.51
C LYS A 53 13.21 4.24 -2.64
N ILE A 54 13.71 5.45 -2.38
CA ILE A 54 13.83 6.49 -3.41
C ILE A 54 14.81 6.09 -4.51
N PHE A 55 15.94 5.47 -4.16
CA PHE A 55 16.90 4.97 -5.14
C PHE A 55 16.30 3.88 -6.04
N ILE A 56 15.61 2.90 -5.45
CA ILE A 56 14.93 1.85 -6.22
C ILE A 56 13.89 2.48 -7.15
N TRP A 57 13.08 3.42 -6.64
CA TRP A 57 12.07 4.11 -7.44
C TRP A 57 12.66 4.93 -8.57
N THR A 58 13.75 5.64 -8.32
CA THR A 58 14.50 6.38 -9.34
C THR A 58 14.97 5.43 -10.45
N GLY A 59 15.46 4.25 -10.09
CA GLY A 59 15.82 3.21 -11.07
C GLY A 59 14.65 2.77 -11.94
N VAL A 60 13.45 2.61 -11.37
CA VAL A 60 12.22 2.28 -12.12
C VAL A 60 11.85 3.39 -13.12
N VAL A 61 11.94 4.65 -12.69
CA VAL A 61 11.66 5.81 -13.56
C VAL A 61 12.66 5.88 -14.72
N ILE A 62 13.96 5.70 -14.45
CA ILE A 62 14.99 5.68 -15.50
C ILE A 62 14.75 4.51 -16.47
N ALA A 63 14.42 3.32 -15.97
CA ALA A 63 14.11 2.18 -16.82
C ALA A 63 12.89 2.44 -17.72
N TYR A 64 11.87 3.14 -17.20
CA TYR A 64 10.72 3.57 -17.96
C TYR A 64 11.08 4.57 -19.07
N ASP A 65 11.95 5.53 -18.79
CA ASP A 65 12.44 6.48 -19.80
C ASP A 65 13.23 5.80 -20.90
N ILE A 66 14.11 4.85 -20.54
CA ILE A 66 14.85 4.03 -21.51
C ILE A 66 13.86 3.23 -22.38
N PHE A 67 12.84 2.62 -21.76
CA PHE A 67 11.81 1.89 -22.49
C PHE A 67 11.03 2.79 -23.47
N ARG A 68 10.65 4.00 -23.05
CA ARG A 68 10.03 4.99 -23.95
C ARG A 68 10.97 5.39 -25.09
N MET A 69 12.25 5.60 -24.80
CA MET A 69 13.26 5.93 -25.81
C MET A 69 13.38 4.82 -26.85
N VAL A 70 13.37 3.56 -26.43
CA VAL A 70 13.35 2.39 -27.32
C VAL A 70 12.09 2.37 -28.19
N LEU A 71 10.90 2.63 -27.62
CA LEU A 71 9.67 2.72 -28.42
C LEU A 71 9.72 3.85 -29.46
N ARG A 72 10.31 5.00 -29.11
CA ARG A 72 10.49 6.12 -30.06
C ARG A 72 11.49 5.78 -31.16
N TYR A 73 12.57 5.08 -30.83
CA TYR A 73 13.52 4.57 -31.81
C TYR A 73 12.84 3.73 -32.88
N TYR A 74 11.99 2.78 -32.47
CA TYR A 74 11.21 1.95 -33.40
C TYR A 74 10.12 2.73 -34.17
N SER A 75 9.71 3.90 -33.67
CA SER A 75 8.71 4.75 -34.31
C SER A 75 9.31 5.85 -35.20
N GLU A 76 10.63 5.85 -35.41
CA GLU A 76 11.38 6.90 -36.15
C GLU A 76 11.14 8.33 -35.60
N ARG A 77 10.76 8.44 -34.33
CA ARG A 77 10.57 9.73 -33.66
C ARG A 77 11.85 10.15 -32.92
N ASN A 78 11.96 11.44 -32.62
CA ASN A 78 13.09 11.97 -31.85
C ASN A 78 13.32 11.18 -30.56
N LEU A 79 14.54 10.70 -30.37
CA LEU A 79 14.93 9.90 -29.20
C LEU A 79 14.90 10.73 -27.91
N PHE A 80 15.23 12.02 -28.02
CA PHE A 80 15.33 12.94 -26.89
C PHE A 80 14.13 13.87 -26.88
N GLU A 81 13.29 13.75 -25.85
CA GLU A 81 12.16 14.65 -25.62
C GLU A 81 12.29 15.27 -24.23
N ILE A 82 12.32 16.61 -24.16
CA ILE A 82 12.48 17.35 -22.89
C ILE A 82 11.31 17.06 -21.94
N SER A 83 10.13 16.75 -22.50
CA SER A 83 8.94 16.38 -21.73
C SER A 83 9.16 15.16 -20.84
N ASP A 84 9.97 14.17 -21.26
CA ASP A 84 10.27 12.99 -20.45
C ASP A 84 11.17 13.34 -19.26
N LEU A 85 12.20 14.16 -19.47
CA LEU A 85 13.06 14.62 -18.38
C LEU A 85 12.27 15.41 -17.33
N VAL A 86 11.39 16.30 -17.78
CA VAL A 86 10.51 17.07 -16.89
C VAL A 86 9.54 16.15 -16.15
N PHE A 87 8.93 15.19 -16.85
CA PHE A 87 8.03 14.21 -16.25
C PHE A 87 8.74 13.37 -15.18
N SER A 88 9.92 12.85 -15.49
CA SER A 88 10.70 12.01 -14.57
C SER A 88 11.16 12.77 -13.34
N ALA A 89 11.61 14.02 -13.50
CA ALA A 89 11.95 14.89 -12.37
C ALA A 89 10.74 15.13 -11.45
N ILE A 90 9.57 15.40 -12.02
CA ILE A 90 8.32 15.60 -11.26
C ILE A 90 7.93 14.32 -10.52
N VAL A 91 7.94 13.16 -11.20
CA VAL A 91 7.56 11.87 -10.61
C VAL A 91 8.50 11.48 -9.46
N ILE A 92 9.81 11.65 -9.64
CA ILE A 92 10.80 11.38 -8.59
C ILE A 92 10.59 12.34 -7.41
N GLY A 93 10.35 13.62 -7.68
CA GLY A 93 10.11 14.64 -6.65
C GLY A 93 8.86 14.36 -5.82
N ILE A 94 7.73 14.08 -6.48
CA ILE A 94 6.46 13.74 -5.80
C ILE A 94 6.63 12.48 -4.96
N TYR A 95 7.24 11.43 -5.51
CA TYR A 95 7.42 10.18 -4.78
C TYR A 95 8.38 10.32 -3.60
N SER A 96 9.46 11.08 -3.78
CA SER A 96 10.41 11.40 -2.71
C SER A 96 9.70 12.19 -1.60
N TYR A 97 8.90 13.18 -1.95
CA TYR A 97 8.08 13.93 -0.99
C TYR A 97 7.10 13.01 -0.25
N TYR A 98 6.41 12.11 -0.95
CA TYR A 98 5.53 11.12 -0.34
C TYR A 98 6.28 10.23 0.65
N ILE A 99 7.44 9.69 0.26
CA ILE A 99 8.24 8.86 1.16
C ILE A 99 8.73 9.67 2.36
N PHE A 100 9.25 10.88 2.18
CA PHE A 100 9.78 11.63 3.32
C PHE A 100 8.68 12.13 4.26
N ASN A 101 7.56 12.61 3.73
CA ASN A 101 6.52 13.31 4.49
C ASN A 101 5.41 12.38 5.02
N TYR A 102 5.03 11.32 4.28
CA TYR A 102 3.95 10.42 4.68
C TYR A 102 4.42 9.12 5.35
N SER A 103 5.70 8.72 5.20
CA SER A 103 6.21 7.65 6.05
C SER A 103 6.49 8.23 7.44
N LYS A 104 5.54 8.01 8.35
CA LYS A 104 5.68 8.35 9.78
C LYS A 104 7.08 7.93 10.24
N LEU A 105 7.93 8.92 10.54
CA LEU A 105 9.15 8.67 11.28
C LEU A 105 8.72 8.07 12.61
N LYS A 106 9.23 6.89 12.95
CA LYS A 106 9.32 6.53 14.36
C LYS A 106 10.45 7.42 14.90
N ASP A 107 10.10 8.62 15.33
CA ASP A 107 11.03 9.50 16.02
C ASP A 107 11.54 8.78 17.26
N GLU A 108 12.82 8.99 17.53
CA GLU A 108 13.69 8.45 18.59
C GLU A 108 13.22 8.73 20.04
N ASN A 109 11.92 8.82 20.32
CA ASN A 109 11.40 9.11 21.67
C ASN A 109 11.02 7.87 22.49
N GLU A 110 11.26 6.65 22.00
CA GLU A 110 11.04 5.41 22.77
C GLU A 110 12.34 4.78 23.34
N SER A 111 13.53 5.36 23.10
CA SER A 111 14.78 4.82 23.67
C SER A 111 15.14 5.38 25.06
N LYS A 112 14.24 6.15 25.69
CA LYS A 112 14.44 6.73 27.03
C LYS A 112 13.24 6.51 27.96
N LYS A 113 12.68 5.31 27.99
CA LYS A 113 11.76 4.92 29.06
C LYS A 113 12.12 3.58 29.66
#